data_AF-A0A9K3J044-F1
#
_entry.id   AF-A0A9K3J044-F1
#
_cell.length_a   1.000
_cell.length_b   1.000
_cell.length_c   1.000
_cell.angle_alpha   90.00
_cell.angle_beta   90.00
_cell.angle_gamma   90.00
#
_symmetry.space_group_name_H-M   'P 1'
#
loop_
_entity.id
_entity.type
_entity.pdbx_description
1 polymer ?
#
loop_
_entity_poly.entity_id
_entity_poly.type
_entity_poly.pdbx_seq_one_letter_code
_entity_poly.pdbx_strand_id
1 'polypeptide(L)'
;MPTDDTTNFIVERRYPVKGNLVEHVGVVGTFNGIVLFRYLGALVLYNPFTGAYKKLPSAPTSSCARAAYGFGYGANSDDLKIVRFNKHFKVCDVYNLKEGSWSSWSTSKYYASIPIENLDGTFANGFLYWIGSRSRNMFIVLDVKDMVLSEMYPPFVIAYHLGTVNGSLCTLHKQYENRIDMWVMKEQNQWSKIYSFSLPLSGALMNSYPIYILDSGRILMGSYFSSNLIVYDPLLDSFKVSRMFNRHTMRVLEYVESLVAPSDISSSRME
;
A
#
# COMPACT_ATOMS: atom_id res chain seq x y z
N MET A 1 11.60 -24.51 -8.32
CA MET A 1 12.19 -24.89 -7.01
C MET A 1 11.50 -24.04 -5.96
N PRO A 2 10.83 -24.60 -4.95
CA PRO A 2 10.42 -23.81 -3.80
C PRO A 2 11.71 -23.35 -3.12
N THR A 3 11.97 -22.05 -3.11
CA THR A 3 13.07 -21.47 -2.35
C THR A 3 12.80 -21.73 -0.88
N ASP A 4 13.75 -22.38 -0.22
CA ASP A 4 13.70 -22.72 1.19
C ASP A 4 13.62 -21.41 2.02
N ASP A 5 12.42 -21.08 2.48
CA ASP A 5 12.08 -19.86 3.22
C ASP A 5 12.44 -19.99 4.71
N THR A 6 13.63 -20.54 5.00
CA THR A 6 14.02 -21.02 6.34
C THR A 6 14.71 -19.97 7.21
N THR A 7 15.09 -18.81 6.67
CA THR A 7 15.73 -17.75 7.46
C THR A 7 15.15 -16.37 7.23
N ASN A 8 14.31 -15.92 8.17
CA ASN A 8 13.84 -14.54 8.27
C ASN A 8 14.91 -13.67 8.94
N PHE A 9 15.85 -13.13 8.16
CA PHE A 9 16.79 -12.14 8.67
C PHE A 9 16.21 -10.73 8.58
N ILE A 10 16.32 -9.96 9.66
CA ILE A 10 16.01 -8.53 9.63
C ILE A 10 17.30 -7.81 9.24
N VAL A 11 17.29 -7.13 8.09
CA VAL A 11 18.40 -6.32 7.62
C VAL A 11 18.04 -4.84 7.75
N GLU A 12 18.80 -4.11 8.57
CA GLU A 12 18.66 -2.66 8.63
C GLU A 12 19.39 -2.01 7.45
N ARG A 13 18.67 -1.23 6.66
CA ARG A 13 19.23 -0.45 5.55
C ARG A 13 19.34 1.01 5.95
N ARG A 14 20.45 1.66 5.60
CA ARG A 14 20.64 3.09 5.88
C ARG A 14 19.63 3.93 5.08
N TYR A 15 19.00 4.87 5.77
CA TYR A 15 18.04 5.76 5.16
C TYR A 15 18.75 6.84 4.32
N PRO A 16 18.30 7.13 3.09
CA PRO A 16 19.02 8.04 2.18
C PRO A 16 18.92 9.52 2.56
N VAL A 17 18.03 9.90 3.48
CA VAL A 17 17.82 11.30 3.87
C VAL A 17 18.28 11.54 5.31
N LYS A 18 19.23 12.47 5.52
CA LYS A 18 19.66 12.87 6.86
C LYS A 18 18.54 13.70 7.51
N GLY A 19 18.04 13.25 8.65
CA GLY A 19 17.14 14.00 9.53
C GLY A 19 16.83 13.21 10.80
N ASN A 20 16.29 13.89 11.82
CA ASN A 20 15.99 13.25 13.10
C ASN A 20 14.99 12.10 12.90
N LEU A 21 15.33 10.92 13.42
CA LEU A 21 14.62 9.63 13.26
C LEU A 21 13.19 9.60 13.84
N VAL A 22 12.64 10.74 14.27
CA VAL A 22 11.37 10.86 14.98
C VAL A 22 10.20 11.19 14.03
N GLU A 23 10.47 11.42 12.74
CA GLU A 23 9.44 11.90 11.81
C GLU A 23 8.83 10.79 10.92
N HIS A 24 7.52 10.91 10.68
CA HIS A 24 6.70 9.93 10.00
C HIS A 24 7.11 9.72 8.53
N VAL A 25 7.92 8.70 8.27
CA VAL A 25 8.11 8.13 6.93
C VAL A 25 6.82 7.40 6.53
N GLY A 26 6.24 7.77 5.41
CA GLY A 26 5.15 7.01 4.79
C GLY A 26 5.66 6.24 3.58
N VAL A 27 5.17 5.03 3.39
CA VAL A 27 5.49 4.22 2.21
C VAL A 27 4.24 4.16 1.34
N VAL A 28 4.35 4.56 0.08
CA VAL A 28 3.19 4.70 -0.83
C VAL A 28 3.01 3.45 -1.68
N GLY A 29 4.10 2.88 -2.19
CA GLY A 29 4.06 1.69 -3.03
C GLY A 29 5.42 1.35 -3.63
N THR A 30 5.47 0.31 -4.45
CA THR A 30 6.68 -0.11 -5.16
C THR A 30 6.39 -0.50 -6.61
N PHE A 31 7.39 -0.36 -7.46
CA PHE A 31 7.37 -0.79 -8.85
C PHE A 31 8.79 -1.16 -9.29
N ASN A 32 8.99 -2.36 -9.86
CA ASN A 32 10.28 -2.86 -10.37
C ASN A 32 11.48 -2.66 -9.41
N GLY A 33 11.28 -2.91 -8.12
CA GLY A 33 12.32 -2.74 -7.09
C GLY A 33 12.65 -1.29 -6.73
N ILE A 34 11.84 -0.33 -7.18
CA ILE A 34 11.83 1.04 -6.67
C ILE A 34 10.69 1.20 -5.69
N VAL A 35 10.99 1.75 -4.52
CA VAL A 35 10.04 2.13 -3.48
C VAL A 35 9.78 3.62 -3.57
N LEU A 36 8.51 3.99 -3.63
CA LEU A 36 8.09 5.38 -3.42
C LEU A 36 7.76 5.58 -1.95
N PHE A 37 8.49 6.50 -1.31
CA PHE A 37 8.18 6.93 0.05
C PHE A 37 8.06 8.45 0.13
N ARG A 38 7.43 8.88 1.23
CA ARG A 38 7.17 10.27 1.57
C ARG A 38 7.90 10.61 2.86
N TYR A 39 8.65 11.69 2.81
CA TYR A 39 9.48 12.16 3.92
C TYR A 39 9.46 13.68 3.99
N LEU A 40 9.04 14.23 5.13
CA LEU A 40 8.95 15.69 5.32
C LEU A 40 8.17 16.41 4.20
N GLY A 41 7.14 15.77 3.67
CA GLY A 41 6.34 16.30 2.56
C GLY A 41 6.97 16.16 1.16
N ALA A 42 8.22 15.72 1.07
CA ALA A 42 8.88 15.37 -0.19
C ALA A 42 8.55 13.93 -0.60
N LEU A 43 8.49 13.70 -1.91
CA LEU A 43 8.38 12.37 -2.51
C LEU A 43 9.77 11.92 -2.98
N VAL A 44 10.12 10.68 -2.67
CA VAL A 44 11.43 10.10 -2.98
C VAL A 44 11.23 8.71 -3.58
N LEU A 45 11.80 8.51 -4.76
CA LEU A 45 12.02 7.19 -5.35
C LEU A 45 13.32 6.63 -4.81
N TYR A 46 13.30 5.40 -4.31
CA TYR A 46 14.45 4.79 -3.67
C TYR A 46 14.57 3.32 -4.06
N ASN A 47 15.79 2.87 -4.35
CA ASN A 47 16.11 1.47 -4.50
C ASN A 47 16.79 0.99 -3.21
N PRO A 48 16.11 0.20 -2.34
CA PRO A 48 16.70 -0.34 -1.12
C PRO A 48 17.92 -1.24 -1.34
N PHE A 49 18.00 -1.92 -2.48
CA PHE A 49 19.07 -2.85 -2.81
C PHE A 49 20.36 -2.10 -3.18
N THR A 50 20.27 -1.14 -4.10
CA THR A 50 21.43 -0.37 -4.58
C THR A 50 21.73 0.86 -3.72
N GLY A 51 20.79 1.31 -2.90
CA GLY A 51 20.89 2.54 -2.11
C GLY A 51 20.66 3.82 -2.92
N ALA A 52 20.46 3.72 -4.23
CA ALA A 52 20.22 4.87 -5.10
C ALA A 52 18.85 5.50 -4.80
N TYR A 53 18.77 6.83 -4.85
CA TYR A 53 17.52 7.56 -4.65
C TYR A 53 17.40 8.77 -5.58
N LYS A 54 16.16 9.20 -5.84
CA LYS A 54 15.82 10.42 -6.57
C LYS A 54 14.69 11.13 -5.85
N LYS A 55 14.91 12.40 -5.48
CA LYS A 55 13.84 13.28 -4.98
C LYS A 55 13.03 13.80 -6.16
N LEU A 56 11.71 13.81 -6.00
CA LEU A 56 10.79 14.33 -7.01
C LEU A 56 10.48 15.82 -6.74
N PRO A 57 10.10 16.58 -7.78
CA PRO A 57 9.63 17.95 -7.61
C PRO A 57 8.43 18.01 -6.66
N SER A 58 8.32 19.09 -5.89
CA SER A 58 7.17 19.34 -5.03
C SER A 58 5.88 19.46 -5.85
N ALA A 59 4.79 18.94 -5.30
CA ALA A 59 3.47 19.08 -5.91
C ALA A 59 3.05 20.56 -6.01
N PRO A 60 2.25 20.95 -7.01
CA PRO A 60 1.84 22.34 -7.23
C PRO A 60 0.98 22.90 -6.10
N THR A 61 0.13 22.05 -5.50
CA THR A 61 -0.74 22.48 -4.40
C THR A 61 -0.03 22.33 -3.06
N SER A 62 -0.35 23.24 -2.12
CA SER A 62 0.33 23.32 -0.83
C SER A 62 0.40 21.98 -0.11
N SER A 63 1.54 21.76 0.57
CA SER A 63 1.74 20.54 1.35
C SER A 63 0.66 20.46 2.44
N CYS A 64 -0.18 19.42 2.37
CA CYS A 64 -1.16 19.14 3.39
C CYS A 64 -0.64 17.99 4.25
N ALA A 65 -0.64 18.18 5.58
CA ALA A 65 -0.18 17.17 6.54
C ALA A 65 -0.93 15.82 6.42
N ARG A 66 -2.12 15.82 5.82
CA ARG A 66 -2.97 14.63 5.67
C ARG A 66 -3.44 14.43 4.22
N ALA A 67 -2.51 14.28 3.28
CA ALA A 67 -2.80 13.93 1.89
C ALA A 67 -2.88 12.40 1.70
N ALA A 68 -3.77 11.97 0.80
CA ALA A 68 -3.82 10.59 0.32
C ALA A 68 -2.91 10.44 -0.90
N TYR A 69 -2.25 9.30 -1.03
CA TYR A 69 -1.30 9.02 -2.10
C TYR A 69 -1.64 7.69 -2.76
N GLY A 70 -1.26 7.56 -4.03
CA GLY A 70 -1.25 6.31 -4.75
C GLY A 70 -0.10 6.28 -5.73
N PHE A 71 0.39 5.07 -6.02
CA PHE A 71 1.47 4.85 -6.96
C PHE A 71 1.13 3.65 -7.84
N GLY A 72 1.07 3.86 -9.14
CA GLY A 72 0.56 2.85 -10.07
C GLY A 72 0.63 3.33 -11.51
N TYR A 73 0.28 2.46 -12.44
CA TYR A 73 0.32 2.73 -13.88
C TYR A 73 -1.04 2.48 -14.53
N GLY A 74 -1.27 3.12 -15.68
CA GLY A 74 -2.50 3.00 -16.47
C GLY A 74 -2.48 1.79 -17.41
N ALA A 75 -2.61 2.05 -18.71
CA ALA A 75 -2.72 1.01 -19.75
C ALA A 75 -1.47 0.13 -19.89
N ASN A 76 -0.30 0.66 -19.57
CA ASN A 76 0.98 -0.06 -19.61
C ASN A 76 1.91 0.46 -18.50
N SER A 77 2.96 -0.31 -18.20
CA SER A 77 3.96 0.00 -17.17
C SER A 77 4.69 1.32 -17.37
N ASP A 78 4.75 1.81 -18.60
CA ASP A 78 5.48 3.03 -18.95
C ASP A 78 4.68 4.30 -18.60
N ASP A 79 3.40 4.15 -18.33
CA ASP A 79 2.47 5.19 -17.92
C ASP A 79 2.34 5.25 -16.38
N LEU A 80 3.49 5.19 -15.71
CA LEU A 80 3.60 5.19 -14.25
C LEU A 80 3.33 6.60 -13.70
N LYS A 81 2.45 6.68 -12.71
CA LYS A 81 1.98 7.92 -12.12
C LYS A 81 2.02 7.88 -10.60
N ILE A 82 2.20 9.05 -10.02
CA ILE A 82 1.99 9.29 -8.60
C ILE A 82 0.77 10.18 -8.47
N VAL A 83 -0.20 9.73 -7.69
CA VAL A 83 -1.43 10.45 -7.43
C VAL A 83 -1.39 10.96 -6.01
N ARG A 84 -1.83 12.20 -5.82
CA ARG A 84 -1.95 12.85 -4.52
C ARG A 84 -3.28 13.58 -4.41
N PHE A 85 -4.10 13.16 -3.46
CA PHE A 85 -5.29 13.90 -3.05
C PHE A 85 -4.99 14.74 -1.81
N ASN A 86 -5.45 15.99 -1.80
CA ASN A 86 -5.38 16.79 -0.57
C ASN A 86 -6.31 16.22 0.53
N LYS A 87 -6.23 16.74 1.77
CA LYS A 87 -6.99 16.23 2.93
C LYS A 87 -8.49 16.08 2.72
N HIS A 88 -9.05 16.91 1.84
CA HIS A 88 -10.48 16.91 1.55
C HIS A 88 -10.78 16.31 0.19
N PHE A 89 -9.86 15.56 -0.42
CA PHE A 89 -10.00 15.02 -1.77
C PHE A 89 -10.34 16.02 -2.87
N LYS A 90 -10.43 17.34 -2.59
CA LYS A 90 -10.94 18.36 -3.52
C LYS A 90 -10.09 18.54 -4.76
N VAL A 91 -8.78 18.30 -4.62
CA VAL A 91 -7.81 18.46 -5.70
C VAL A 91 -6.98 17.20 -5.74
N CYS A 92 -6.81 16.70 -6.95
CA CYS A 92 -5.94 15.59 -7.31
C CYS A 92 -4.74 16.18 -8.07
N ASP A 93 -3.54 16.01 -7.52
CA ASP A 93 -2.29 16.25 -8.22
C ASP A 93 -1.77 14.92 -8.77
N VAL A 94 -1.36 14.92 -10.02
CA VAL A 94 -0.87 13.73 -10.72
C VAL A 94 0.51 14.05 -11.29
N TYR A 95 1.51 13.31 -10.84
CA TYR A 95 2.85 13.34 -11.42
C TYR A 95 2.99 12.22 -12.42
N ASN A 96 3.24 12.56 -13.69
CA ASN A 96 3.59 11.60 -14.72
C ASN A 96 5.12 11.41 -14.68
N LEU A 97 5.59 10.19 -14.37
CA LEU A 97 7.04 9.97 -14.25
C LEU A 97 7.78 10.07 -15.58
N LYS A 98 7.13 9.67 -16.68
CA LYS A 98 7.72 9.70 -18.02
C LYS A 98 7.91 11.14 -18.52
N GLU A 99 6.91 11.98 -18.30
CA GLU A 99 6.95 13.40 -18.67
C GLU A 99 7.71 14.25 -17.66
N GLY A 100 7.86 13.77 -16.43
CA GLY A 100 8.51 14.49 -15.34
C GLY A 100 7.71 15.73 -14.86
N SER A 101 6.42 15.79 -15.15
CA SER A 101 5.56 16.96 -14.97
C SER A 101 4.40 16.68 -14.00
N TRP A 102 3.92 17.74 -13.36
CA TRP A 102 2.69 17.71 -12.55
C TRP A 102 1.51 18.25 -13.35
N SER A 103 0.37 17.61 -13.18
CA SER A 103 -0.94 18.13 -13.57
C SER A 103 -1.88 18.08 -12.37
N SER A 104 -2.94 18.89 -12.40
CA SER A 104 -3.92 18.91 -11.32
C SER A 104 -5.34 19.07 -11.85
N TRP A 105 -6.29 18.46 -11.17
CA TRP A 105 -7.72 18.64 -11.45
C TRP A 105 -8.54 18.64 -10.16
N SER A 106 -9.71 19.29 -10.20
CA SER A 106 -10.61 19.38 -9.05
C SER A 106 -11.63 18.25 -9.07
N THR A 107 -11.81 17.58 -7.94
CA THR A 107 -12.84 16.55 -7.80
C THR A 107 -14.22 17.17 -7.55
N SER A 108 -15.25 16.34 -7.59
CA SER A 108 -16.59 16.77 -7.17
C SER A 108 -16.65 17.06 -5.66
N LYS A 109 -17.61 17.92 -5.26
CA LYS A 109 -17.92 18.21 -3.84
C LYS A 109 -18.31 16.95 -3.07
N TYR A 110 -18.85 15.96 -3.78
CA TYR A 110 -19.26 14.68 -3.22
C TYR A 110 -18.05 13.90 -2.67
N TYR A 111 -17.05 13.59 -3.51
CA TYR A 111 -15.83 12.90 -3.07
C TYR A 111 -15.11 13.67 -1.96
N ALA A 112 -15.17 15.00 -2.02
CA ALA A 112 -14.52 15.84 -1.02
C ALA A 112 -15.10 15.73 0.41
N SER A 113 -16.29 15.14 0.53
CA SER A 113 -17.00 14.93 1.79
C SER A 113 -16.82 13.53 2.37
N ILE A 114 -16.13 12.64 1.65
CA ILE A 114 -15.92 11.25 2.05
C ILE A 114 -14.62 11.17 2.86
N PRO A 115 -14.70 10.86 4.17
CA PRO A 115 -13.50 10.62 4.95
C PRO A 115 -12.88 9.28 4.53
N ILE A 116 -11.54 9.23 4.47
CA ILE A 116 -10.78 8.02 4.18
C ILE A 116 -9.98 7.55 5.38
N GLU A 117 -9.82 6.24 5.49
CA GLU A 117 -9.16 5.61 6.63
C GLU A 117 -7.64 5.56 6.46
N ASN A 118 -7.18 4.88 5.40
CA ASN A 118 -5.77 4.78 5.05
C ASN A 118 -5.45 5.79 3.95
N LEU A 119 -4.37 6.55 4.14
CA LEU A 119 -3.95 7.57 3.19
C LEU A 119 -3.18 6.99 2.01
N ASP A 120 -2.61 5.80 2.14
CA ASP A 120 -1.82 5.16 1.10
C ASP A 120 -2.73 4.17 0.36
N GLY A 121 -2.94 4.42 -0.93
CA GLY A 121 -3.86 3.66 -1.79
C GLY A 121 -3.24 2.35 -2.27
N THR A 122 -4.05 1.31 -2.42
CA THR A 122 -3.61 0.03 -2.96
C THR A 122 -3.72 0.05 -4.48
N PHE A 123 -2.65 -0.31 -5.18
CA PHE A 123 -2.66 -0.46 -6.63
C PHE A 123 -2.98 -1.91 -7.02
N ALA A 124 -3.92 -2.10 -7.94
CA ALA A 124 -4.19 -3.39 -8.56
C ALA A 124 -4.77 -3.19 -9.97
N ASN A 125 -4.23 -3.92 -10.96
CA ASN A 125 -4.77 -4.00 -12.32
C ASN A 125 -5.10 -2.65 -13.00
N GLY A 126 -4.25 -1.63 -12.81
CA GLY A 126 -4.46 -0.31 -13.44
C GLY A 126 -5.32 0.67 -12.62
N PHE A 127 -5.74 0.27 -11.42
CA PHE A 127 -6.59 1.08 -10.54
C PHE A 127 -5.95 1.29 -9.18
N LEU A 128 -6.29 2.42 -8.55
CA LEU A 128 -5.93 2.72 -7.16
C LEU A 128 -7.18 2.71 -6.29
N TYR A 129 -7.08 2.09 -5.11
CA TYR A 129 -8.19 1.85 -4.20
C TYR A 129 -7.92 2.44 -2.81
N TRP A 130 -8.92 3.14 -2.25
CA TRP A 130 -8.92 3.63 -0.87
C TRP A 130 -10.21 3.24 -0.14
N ILE A 131 -10.10 2.83 1.12
CA ILE A 131 -11.26 2.53 1.97
C ILE A 131 -11.88 3.83 2.51
N GLY A 132 -13.17 4.05 2.24
CA GLY A 132 -13.94 5.12 2.87
C GLY A 132 -14.27 4.79 4.33
N SER A 133 -14.02 5.73 5.24
CA SER A 133 -13.97 5.45 6.69
C SER A 133 -15.33 5.39 7.38
N ARG A 134 -16.40 5.99 6.82
CA ARG A 134 -17.71 6.04 7.50
C ARG A 134 -18.34 4.67 7.67
N SER A 135 -18.31 3.87 6.62
CA SER A 135 -18.98 2.58 6.57
C SER A 135 -18.01 1.44 6.30
N ARG A 136 -16.77 1.72 5.85
CA ARG A 136 -15.75 0.72 5.47
C ARG A 136 -16.23 -0.33 4.46
N ASN A 137 -17.37 -0.10 3.82
CA ASN A 137 -18.01 -0.96 2.82
C ASN A 137 -18.09 -0.27 1.45
N MET A 138 -17.29 0.78 1.25
CA MET A 138 -17.21 1.54 0.02
C MET A 138 -15.74 1.87 -0.23
N PHE A 139 -15.28 1.60 -1.45
CA PHE A 139 -13.96 1.97 -1.92
C PHE A 139 -14.08 3.13 -2.90
N ILE A 140 -13.20 4.11 -2.73
CA ILE A 140 -12.93 5.11 -3.77
C ILE A 140 -11.93 4.47 -4.73
N VAL A 141 -12.28 4.44 -6.02
CA VAL A 141 -11.48 3.83 -7.07
C VAL A 141 -11.05 4.90 -8.06
N LEU A 142 -9.76 4.98 -8.36
CA LEU A 142 -9.24 5.82 -9.43
C LEU A 142 -8.73 4.94 -10.56
N ASP A 143 -9.27 5.14 -11.77
CA ASP A 143 -8.67 4.64 -12.99
C ASP A 143 -7.39 5.43 -13.29
N VAL A 144 -6.23 4.75 -13.28
CA VAL A 144 -4.93 5.41 -13.48
C VAL A 144 -4.66 5.77 -14.94
N LYS A 145 -5.40 5.19 -15.89
CA LYS A 145 -5.29 5.55 -17.30
C LYS A 145 -6.14 6.79 -17.59
N ASP A 146 -7.41 6.73 -17.24
CA ASP A 146 -8.39 7.75 -17.65
C ASP A 146 -8.58 8.87 -16.60
N MET A 147 -7.95 8.75 -15.43
CA MET A 147 -8.04 9.69 -14.30
C MET A 147 -9.48 9.90 -13.80
N VAL A 148 -10.32 8.88 -13.92
CA VAL A 148 -11.73 8.93 -13.51
C VAL A 148 -11.91 8.28 -12.13
N LEU A 149 -12.58 9.00 -11.23
CA LEU A 149 -13.01 8.47 -9.94
C LEU A 149 -14.36 7.76 -10.06
N SER A 150 -14.43 6.60 -9.44
CA SER A 150 -15.65 5.82 -9.27
C SER A 150 -15.73 5.25 -7.86
N GLU A 151 -16.85 4.59 -7.58
CA GLU A 151 -17.09 3.90 -6.32
C GLU A 151 -17.24 2.41 -6.54
N MET A 152 -16.85 1.65 -5.52
CA MET A 152 -17.04 0.23 -5.50
C MET A 152 -17.55 -0.23 -4.14
N TYR A 153 -18.54 -1.11 -4.16
CA TYR A 153 -19.17 -1.66 -2.99
C TYR A 153 -18.90 -3.17 -2.95
N PRO A 154 -17.98 -3.64 -2.11
CA PRO A 154 -17.78 -5.07 -1.93
C PRO A 154 -18.97 -5.77 -1.25
N PRO A 155 -19.11 -7.10 -1.36
CA PRO A 155 -20.25 -7.84 -0.81
C PRO A 155 -20.20 -8.11 0.70
N PHE A 156 -19.24 -7.52 1.43
CA PHE A 156 -19.05 -7.74 2.86
C PHE A 156 -19.25 -6.43 3.65
N VAL A 157 -19.49 -6.55 4.95
CA VAL A 157 -19.96 -5.43 5.79
C VAL A 157 -18.86 -4.43 6.09
N ILE A 158 -17.62 -4.87 6.34
CA ILE A 158 -16.50 -3.98 6.73
C ILE A 158 -15.17 -4.49 6.15
N ALA A 159 -14.53 -3.70 5.29
CA ALA A 159 -13.13 -3.88 4.92
C ALA A 159 -12.21 -3.31 6.02
N TYR A 160 -11.12 -4.00 6.32
CA TYR A 160 -10.09 -3.50 7.25
C TYR A 160 -8.77 -3.19 6.55
N HIS A 161 -8.37 -4.03 5.61
CA HIS A 161 -7.10 -3.91 4.89
C HIS A 161 -7.32 -4.22 3.43
N LEU A 162 -6.76 -3.40 2.55
CA LEU A 162 -6.61 -3.70 1.14
C LEU A 162 -5.20 -4.23 0.89
N GLY A 163 -5.07 -5.07 -0.13
CA GLY A 163 -3.80 -5.56 -0.64
C GLY A 163 -4.00 -6.26 -1.97
N THR A 164 -3.03 -7.06 -2.40
CA THR A 164 -3.15 -7.92 -3.57
C THR A 164 -2.89 -9.37 -3.21
N VAL A 165 -3.49 -10.28 -3.96
CA VAL A 165 -3.14 -11.70 -3.97
C VAL A 165 -3.04 -12.13 -5.42
N ASN A 166 -1.87 -12.61 -5.84
CA ASN A 166 -1.52 -12.91 -7.23
C ASN A 166 -1.92 -11.75 -8.18
N GLY A 167 -1.60 -10.52 -7.79
CA GLY A 167 -1.94 -9.30 -8.56
C GLY A 167 -3.41 -8.88 -8.55
N SER A 168 -4.32 -9.66 -7.95
CA SER A 168 -5.74 -9.32 -7.85
C SER A 168 -6.03 -8.57 -6.55
N LEU A 169 -6.91 -7.56 -6.59
CA LEU A 169 -7.28 -6.81 -5.38
C LEU A 169 -7.88 -7.75 -4.34
N CYS A 170 -7.46 -7.62 -3.09
CA CYS A 170 -7.98 -8.40 -1.99
C CYS A 170 -8.24 -7.53 -0.76
N THR A 171 -8.95 -8.11 0.20
CA THR A 171 -9.29 -7.44 1.45
C THR A 171 -9.53 -8.43 2.59
N LEU A 172 -9.25 -7.97 3.80
CA LEU A 172 -9.63 -8.66 5.02
C LEU A 172 -10.92 -8.08 5.59
N HIS A 173 -11.88 -8.95 5.87
CA HIS A 173 -13.12 -8.66 6.57
C HIS A 173 -13.09 -9.32 7.94
N LYS A 174 -13.19 -8.53 9.01
CA LYS A 174 -13.33 -9.05 10.38
C LYS A 174 -14.81 -9.25 10.68
N GLN A 175 -15.18 -10.50 10.97
CA GLN A 175 -16.51 -10.86 11.47
C GLN A 175 -16.56 -10.79 13.01
N TYR A 176 -17.72 -11.12 13.58
CA TYR A 176 -17.88 -11.37 15.01
C TYR A 176 -16.95 -12.51 15.48
N GLU A 177 -16.64 -12.53 16.78
CA GLU A 177 -15.86 -13.60 17.44
C GLU A 177 -14.42 -13.82 16.90
N ASN A 178 -13.74 -12.76 16.45
CA ASN A 178 -12.36 -12.81 15.94
C ASN A 178 -12.14 -13.65 14.66
N ARG A 179 -13.22 -14.00 13.95
CA ARG A 179 -13.11 -14.60 12.62
C ARG A 179 -12.73 -13.55 11.59
N ILE A 180 -11.80 -13.89 10.71
CA ILE A 180 -11.33 -13.07 9.59
C ILE A 180 -11.56 -13.86 8.30
N ASP A 181 -12.17 -13.19 7.33
CA ASP A 181 -12.30 -13.69 5.97
C ASP A 181 -11.40 -12.89 5.04
N MET A 182 -10.69 -13.59 4.15
CA MET A 182 -10.01 -12.97 3.02
C MET A 182 -10.87 -13.10 1.77
N TRP A 183 -11.18 -11.96 1.16
CA TRP A 183 -11.90 -11.85 -0.09
C TRP A 183 -10.97 -11.35 -1.19
N VAL A 184 -11.03 -11.98 -2.35
CA VAL A 184 -10.30 -11.56 -3.56
C VAL A 184 -11.30 -11.19 -4.63
N MET A 185 -11.03 -10.08 -5.30
CA MET A 185 -11.76 -9.65 -6.47
C MET A 185 -11.29 -10.47 -7.68
N LYS A 186 -12.24 -11.16 -8.31
CA LYS A 186 -12.12 -11.77 -9.62
C LYS A 186 -12.46 -10.74 -10.70
N GLU A 187 -12.68 -11.20 -11.92
CA GLU A 187 -13.12 -10.35 -13.02
C GLU A 187 -14.47 -9.66 -12.74
N GLN A 188 -14.68 -8.49 -13.34
CA GLN A 188 -15.97 -7.78 -13.35
C GLN A 188 -16.57 -7.50 -11.95
N ASN A 189 -15.74 -7.12 -10.98
CA ASN A 189 -16.15 -6.83 -9.59
C ASN A 189 -16.82 -8.02 -8.88
N GLN A 190 -16.64 -9.24 -9.36
CA GLN A 190 -17.07 -10.45 -8.67
C GLN A 190 -16.08 -10.75 -7.55
N TRP A 191 -16.55 -10.94 -6.32
CA TRP A 191 -15.69 -11.25 -5.19
C TRP A 191 -15.88 -12.69 -4.74
N SER A 192 -14.78 -13.36 -4.41
CA SER A 192 -14.81 -14.69 -3.80
C SER A 192 -14.02 -14.71 -2.52
N LYS A 193 -14.58 -15.38 -1.51
CA LYS A 193 -13.84 -15.71 -0.30
C LYS A 193 -12.86 -16.83 -0.60
N ILE A 194 -11.59 -16.63 -0.28
CA ILE A 194 -10.55 -17.64 -0.48
C ILE A 194 -10.08 -18.27 0.83
N TYR A 195 -10.13 -17.53 1.94
CA TYR A 195 -9.78 -18.04 3.27
C TYR A 195 -10.77 -17.56 4.33
N SER A 196 -10.99 -18.40 5.34
CA SER A 196 -11.67 -18.07 6.60
C SER A 196 -10.85 -18.67 7.73
N PHE A 197 -10.44 -17.84 8.69
CA PHE A 197 -9.68 -18.30 9.86
C PHE A 197 -10.07 -17.50 11.10
N SER A 198 -9.76 -18.04 12.28
CA SER A 198 -10.04 -17.38 13.56
C SER A 198 -8.74 -17.15 14.31
N LEU A 199 -8.58 -15.95 14.86
CA LEU A 199 -7.43 -15.69 15.72
C LEU A 199 -7.64 -16.40 17.07
N PRO A 200 -6.65 -17.16 17.56
CA PRO A 200 -6.82 -17.92 18.79
C PRO A 200 -6.91 -17.00 20.01
N LEU A 201 -7.63 -17.46 21.03
CA LEU A 201 -7.80 -16.76 22.30
C LEU A 201 -6.60 -16.94 23.25
N SER A 202 -5.62 -17.75 22.88
CA SER A 202 -4.40 -18.01 23.64
C SER A 202 -3.22 -18.31 22.70
N GLY A 203 -2.00 -18.25 23.22
CA GLY A 203 -0.78 -18.52 22.45
C GLY A 203 -0.25 -17.31 21.66
N ALA A 204 0.67 -17.56 20.72
CA ALA A 204 1.47 -16.52 20.08
C ALA A 204 0.67 -15.54 19.19
N LEU A 205 -0.45 -15.98 18.62
CA LEU A 205 -1.35 -15.17 17.78
C LEU A 205 -2.43 -14.43 18.59
N MET A 206 -2.51 -14.65 19.91
CA MET A 206 -3.49 -13.98 20.77
C MET A 206 -3.30 -12.46 20.72
N ASN A 207 -4.39 -11.72 20.52
CA ASN A 207 -4.37 -10.26 20.37
C ASN A 207 -3.40 -9.78 19.28
N SER A 208 -3.35 -10.52 18.18
CA SER A 208 -2.72 -10.07 16.95
C SER A 208 -3.71 -9.31 16.08
N TYR A 209 -3.18 -8.50 15.17
CA TYR A 209 -3.97 -7.79 14.17
C TYR A 209 -3.23 -7.80 12.83
N PRO A 210 -3.95 -7.91 11.70
CA PRO A 210 -3.32 -7.81 10.39
C PRO A 210 -2.69 -6.42 10.21
N ILE A 211 -1.50 -6.40 9.61
CA ILE A 211 -0.78 -5.18 9.20
C ILE A 211 -0.78 -5.08 7.68
N TYR A 212 -0.49 -6.19 6.98
CA TYR A 212 -0.29 -6.22 5.54
C TYR A 212 -0.64 -7.59 4.96
N ILE A 213 -1.12 -7.61 3.72
CA ILE A 213 -1.41 -8.83 2.96
C ILE A 213 -0.30 -8.98 1.91
N LEU A 214 0.44 -10.08 1.96
CA LEU A 214 1.48 -10.42 0.98
C LEU A 214 0.81 -10.96 -0.29
N ASP A 215 1.43 -10.78 -1.46
CA ASP A 215 0.83 -11.23 -2.73
C ASP A 215 0.62 -12.75 -2.79
N SER A 216 1.38 -13.50 -1.98
CA SER A 216 1.18 -14.94 -1.73
C SER A 216 -0.13 -15.30 -1.01
N GLY A 217 -0.86 -14.34 -0.43
CA GLY A 217 -2.02 -14.58 0.44
C GLY A 217 -1.67 -14.83 1.91
N ARG A 218 -0.38 -14.87 2.25
CA ARG A 218 0.08 -14.84 3.65
C ARG A 218 -0.16 -13.45 4.25
N ILE A 219 -0.33 -13.40 5.57
CA ILE A 219 -0.68 -12.17 6.28
C ILE A 219 0.44 -11.82 7.24
N LEU A 220 0.96 -10.60 7.13
CA LEU A 220 1.82 -10.05 8.16
C LEU A 220 0.93 -9.47 9.27
N MET A 221 1.15 -9.95 10.49
CA MET A 221 0.41 -9.56 11.68
C MET A 221 1.32 -8.91 12.71
N GLY A 222 0.77 -7.92 13.41
CA GLY A 222 1.37 -7.31 14.60
C GLY A 222 0.76 -7.87 15.87
N SER A 223 1.45 -7.70 16.98
CA SER A 223 0.95 -8.00 18.32
C SER A 223 0.68 -6.72 19.09
N TYR A 224 -0.45 -6.63 19.80
CA TYR A 224 -0.72 -5.48 20.68
C TYR A 224 0.18 -5.46 21.92
N PHE A 225 0.71 -6.62 22.34
CA PHE A 225 1.43 -6.76 23.61
C PHE A 225 2.94 -6.99 23.45
N SER A 226 3.40 -7.33 22.26
CA SER A 226 4.80 -7.62 21.96
C SER A 226 5.29 -6.87 20.72
N SER A 227 6.60 -6.77 20.57
CA SER A 227 7.24 -6.24 19.35
C SER A 227 7.40 -7.34 18.27
N ASN A 228 6.61 -8.41 18.36
CA ASN A 228 6.70 -9.52 17.42
C ASN A 228 5.95 -9.17 16.13
N LEU A 229 6.58 -9.51 15.01
CA LEU A 229 5.92 -9.67 13.73
C LEU A 229 5.62 -11.15 13.51
N ILE A 230 4.43 -11.44 13.00
CA ILE A 230 4.00 -12.79 12.75
C ILE A 230 3.60 -12.90 11.29
N VAL A 231 4.24 -13.80 10.54
CA VAL A 231 3.79 -14.16 9.20
C VAL A 231 2.88 -15.36 9.36
N TYR A 232 1.58 -15.16 9.14
CA TYR A 232 0.56 -16.20 9.20
C TYR A 232 0.22 -16.69 7.80
N ASP A 233 0.18 -18.01 7.64
CA ASP A 233 -0.25 -18.69 6.43
C ASP A 233 -1.66 -19.28 6.67
N PRO A 234 -2.71 -18.67 6.11
CA PRO A 234 -4.08 -19.13 6.30
C PRO A 234 -4.39 -20.43 5.53
N LEU A 235 -3.59 -20.80 4.52
CA LEU A 235 -3.79 -22.03 3.75
C LEU A 235 -3.30 -23.24 4.55
N LEU A 236 -2.14 -23.10 5.19
CA LEU A 236 -1.51 -24.16 5.97
C LEU A 236 -1.86 -24.12 7.46
N ASP A 237 -2.61 -23.09 7.89
CA ASP A 237 -2.87 -22.75 9.30
C ASP A 237 -1.59 -22.78 10.15
N SER A 238 -0.55 -22.11 9.66
CA SER A 238 0.77 -22.10 10.30
C SER A 238 1.29 -20.67 10.41
N PHE A 239 2.24 -20.45 11.31
CA PHE A 239 2.84 -19.13 11.48
C PHE A 239 4.33 -19.20 11.81
N LYS A 240 5.03 -18.13 11.42
CA LYS A 240 6.41 -17.86 11.82
C LYS A 240 6.46 -16.56 12.60
N VAL A 241 7.16 -16.56 13.74
CA VAL A 241 7.33 -15.38 14.59
C VAL A 241 8.73 -14.81 14.40
N SER A 242 8.82 -13.49 14.19
CA SER A 242 10.07 -12.75 14.16
C SER A 242 10.03 -11.63 15.21
N ARG A 243 11.11 -11.46 15.97
CA ARG A 243 11.21 -10.41 17.00
C ARG A 243 11.78 -9.15 16.40
N MET A 244 11.04 -8.04 16.49
CA MET A 244 11.60 -6.72 16.20
C MET A 244 12.15 -6.07 17.47
N PHE A 245 13.24 -5.33 17.30
CA PHE A 245 13.90 -4.64 18.40
C PHE A 245 13.23 -3.30 18.76
N ASN A 246 12.30 -2.77 17.95
CA ASN A 246 11.71 -1.44 18.15
C ASN A 246 10.19 -1.35 17.86
N ARG A 247 9.45 -0.64 18.74
CA ARG A 247 7.98 -0.41 18.65
C ARG A 247 7.61 0.91 17.97
N HIS A 248 8.07 1.16 16.76
CA HIS A 248 7.62 2.33 16.00
C HIS A 248 6.40 1.98 15.14
N THR A 249 5.61 2.99 14.77
CA THR A 249 4.54 2.82 13.77
C THR A 249 5.14 2.28 12.47
N MET A 250 4.71 1.08 12.07
CA MET A 250 5.24 0.44 10.86
C MET A 250 4.46 0.84 9.63
N ARG A 251 5.19 0.93 8.51
CA ARG A 251 4.66 0.95 7.16
C ARG A 251 5.34 -0.17 6.41
N VAL A 252 4.53 -1.01 5.77
CA VAL A 252 4.97 -2.28 5.20
C VAL A 252 4.58 -2.31 3.74
N LEU A 253 5.47 -2.83 2.91
CA LEU A 253 5.17 -3.30 1.56
C LEU A 253 5.94 -4.59 1.29
N GLU A 254 5.50 -5.34 0.30
CA GLU A 254 6.29 -6.43 -0.30
C GLU A 254 7.24 -5.83 -1.35
N TYR A 255 8.48 -6.30 -1.36
CA TYR A 255 9.56 -5.73 -2.17
C TYR A 255 10.37 -6.84 -2.82
N VAL A 256 10.70 -6.66 -4.10
CA VAL A 256 11.61 -7.52 -4.85
C VAL A 256 12.84 -6.71 -5.23
N GLU A 257 14.03 -7.24 -4.94
CA GLU A 257 15.30 -6.58 -5.26
C GLU A 257 15.45 -6.38 -6.78
N SER A 258 16.00 -5.23 -7.17
CA SER A 258 16.33 -4.94 -8.58
C SER A 258 17.54 -4.03 -8.68
N LEU A 259 18.19 -4.04 -9.84
CA LEU A 259 19.28 -3.13 -10.19
C LEU A 259 18.79 -1.83 -10.86
N VAL A 260 17.46 -1.62 -10.97
CA VAL A 260 16.89 -0.45 -11.63
C VAL A 260 17.28 0.82 -10.89
N ALA A 261 17.78 1.84 -11.60
CA ALA A 261 18.04 3.13 -10.97
C ALA A 261 16.74 3.96 -10.91
N PRO A 262 16.49 4.71 -9.81
CA PRO A 262 15.35 5.63 -9.73
C PRO A 262 15.26 6.66 -10.86
N SER A 263 16.40 7.00 -11.48
CA SER A 263 16.47 7.87 -12.66
C SER A 263 15.81 7.27 -13.89
N ASP A 264 15.89 5.94 -14.06
CA ASP A 264 15.49 5.25 -15.29
C ASP A 264 13.97 5.12 -15.41
N ILE A 265 13.26 5.15 -14.28
CA ILE A 265 11.79 5.15 -14.23
C ILE A 265 11.20 6.52 -14.57
N SER A 266 12.01 7.58 -14.43
CA SER A 266 11.55 8.97 -14.53
C SER A 266 12.16 9.74 -15.69
N SER A 267 12.80 9.04 -16.63
CA SER A 267 13.34 9.61 -17.85
C SER A 267 12.51 9.18 -19.05
N SER A 268 11.91 10.15 -19.72
CA SER A 268 11.88 10.09 -21.17
C SER A 268 13.34 10.11 -21.63
N ARG A 269 13.76 9.09 -22.38
CA ARG A 269 14.91 9.28 -23.27
C ARG A 269 14.50 10.40 -24.22
N MET A 270 15.02 11.61 -24.01
CA MET A 270 15.13 12.56 -25.10
C MET A 270 16.21 11.98 -26.02
N GLU A 271 15.77 11.30 -27.06
CA GLU A 271 16.54 11.13 -28.29
C GLU A 271 16.25 12.31 -29.21
#